data_AF-A0A7J0E6X7-F1
#
_entry.id   AF-A0A7J0E6X7-F1
#
_cell.length_a   1.000
_cell.length_b   1.000
_cell.length_c   1.000
_cell.angle_alpha   90.00
_cell.angle_beta   90.00
_cell.angle_gamma   90.00
#
_symmetry.space_group_name_H-M   'P 1'
#
loop_
_entity.id
_entity.type
_entity.pdbx_description
1 polymer ?
#
loop_
_entity_poly.entity_id
_entity_poly.type
_entity_poly.pdbx_seq_one_letter_code
_entity_poly.pdbx_strand_id
1 'polypeptide(L)'
;MMTIIDLARNIRERHNKPLKTPLKEMIVVHPDAEFLDDITGKLKEYVLEELNVKSIVPCNDLLKYASLRAEPDFSVLGKRLGKSMGIVAKDVKAMSQEDILAFEKAGEVTFASHCLKLTDIKIIRGFKRPDNMTEEEIDAAGDGDVLVILDLHPDESLFEAGVAREVVNRIQKLRKKAALEPTDMVEVYFKSLDEDESNSRQILNSQEQYIREALSSCLLPLTMMPPHAVTVAEESFHGISNLAFTITLTRPALVFNSDAILALHEGNTKFANGLQTYLLSRDHHNLKSEFQLGCGKVKVDCIENQPAV
;
A
#
# COMPACT_ATOMS: atom_id res chain seq x y z
N MET A 1 -4.79 11.83 20.32
CA MET A 1 -4.02 11.90 19.06
C MET A 1 -2.94 10.82 19.01
N MET A 2 -1.88 10.89 19.84
CA MET A 2 -0.94 9.77 20.03
C MET A 2 -1.67 8.46 20.33
N THR A 3 -2.71 8.53 21.15
CA THR A 3 -3.57 7.39 21.51
C THR A 3 -4.07 6.58 20.31
N ILE A 4 -4.53 7.19 19.22
CA ILE A 4 -5.06 6.43 18.06
C ILE A 4 -3.94 5.67 17.36
N ILE A 5 -2.80 6.34 17.18
CA ILE A 5 -1.61 5.75 16.53
C ILE A 5 -1.09 4.59 17.39
N ASP A 6 -1.02 4.79 18.70
CA ASP A 6 -0.57 3.77 19.65
C ASP A 6 -1.55 2.58 19.68
N LEU A 7 -2.87 2.82 19.68
CA LEU A 7 -3.89 1.78 19.59
C LEU A 7 -3.76 0.97 18.30
N ALA A 8 -3.58 1.64 17.15
CA ALA A 8 -3.39 0.98 15.86
C ALA A 8 -2.07 0.18 15.79
N ARG A 9 -0.98 0.71 16.36
CA ARG A 9 0.30 0.01 16.48
C ARG A 9 0.19 -1.24 17.34
N ASN A 10 -0.49 -1.13 18.48
CA ASN A 10 -0.74 -2.27 19.36
C ASN A 10 -1.50 -3.38 18.63
N ILE A 11 -2.51 -3.05 17.82
CA ILE A 11 -3.22 -4.05 16.99
C ILE A 11 -2.25 -4.70 16.00
N ARG A 12 -1.48 -3.90 15.25
CA ARG A 12 -0.49 -4.41 14.28
C ARG A 12 0.54 -5.34 14.94
N GLU A 13 1.04 -5.01 16.13
CA GLU A 13 2.00 -5.83 16.87
C GLU A 13 1.40 -7.17 17.30
N ARG A 14 0.17 -7.20 17.81
CA ARG A 14 -0.53 -8.45 18.17
C ARG A 14 -0.64 -9.42 16.99
N HIS A 15 -0.82 -8.89 15.79
CA HIS A 15 -0.99 -9.66 14.55
C HIS A 15 0.28 -9.79 13.70
N ASN A 16 1.44 -9.39 14.23
CA ASN A 16 2.71 -9.39 13.50
C ASN A 16 2.63 -8.71 12.11
N LYS A 17 1.87 -7.62 11.99
CA LYS A 17 1.72 -6.82 10.75
C LYS A 17 2.65 -5.61 10.79
N PRO A 18 3.89 -5.70 10.28
CA PRO A 18 4.84 -4.59 10.35
C PRO A 18 4.34 -3.37 9.56
N LEU A 19 4.77 -2.16 9.94
CA LEU A 19 4.35 -0.90 9.29
C LEU A 19 4.66 -0.83 7.79
N LYS A 20 5.64 -1.62 7.31
CA LYS A 20 5.93 -1.73 5.88
C LYS A 20 4.80 -2.38 5.07
N THR A 21 3.93 -3.17 5.73
CA THR A 21 2.77 -3.79 5.10
C THR A 21 1.61 -2.80 5.18
N PRO A 22 1.13 -2.30 4.03
CA PRO A 22 0.01 -1.39 4.03
C PRO A 22 -1.27 -2.14 4.44
N LEU A 23 -2.18 -1.47 5.15
CA LEU A 23 -3.51 -1.97 5.49
C LEU A 23 -4.58 -1.22 4.69
N LYS A 24 -5.72 -1.87 4.48
CA LYS A 24 -6.78 -1.33 3.64
C LYS A 24 -7.52 -0.18 4.31
N GLU A 25 -7.99 -0.42 5.53
CA GLU A 25 -8.91 0.48 6.20
C GLU A 25 -8.67 0.48 7.72
N MET A 26 -8.81 1.66 8.31
CA MET A 26 -8.88 1.85 9.75
C MET A 26 -10.21 2.55 10.07
N ILE A 27 -10.96 2.01 11.02
CA ILE A 27 -12.20 2.61 11.51
C ILE A 27 -11.91 3.25 12.86
N VAL A 28 -12.27 4.53 13.02
CA VAL A 28 -12.17 5.23 14.29
C VAL A 28 -13.57 5.50 14.79
N VAL A 29 -13.90 4.90 15.93
CA VAL A 29 -15.19 5.05 16.59
C VAL A 29 -15.06 6.00 17.76
N HIS A 30 -15.88 7.05 17.77
CA HIS A 30 -15.91 8.05 18.84
C HIS A 30 -17.27 8.77 18.89
N PRO A 31 -17.83 9.07 20.08
CA PRO A 31 -19.13 9.75 20.19
C PRO A 31 -19.13 11.21 19.71
N ASP A 32 -17.99 11.90 19.84
CA ASP A 32 -17.86 13.30 19.39
C ASP A 32 -17.55 13.36 17.89
N ALA A 33 -18.38 14.10 17.15
CA ALA A 33 -18.24 14.33 15.71
C ALA A 33 -17.09 15.30 15.40
N GLU A 34 -16.85 16.31 16.23
CA GLU A 34 -15.76 17.28 15.99
C GLU A 34 -14.39 16.57 16.05
N PHE A 35 -14.23 15.65 17.01
CA PHE A 35 -13.06 14.79 17.11
C PHE A 35 -12.83 13.95 15.84
N LEU A 36 -13.90 13.37 15.27
CA LEU A 36 -13.82 12.57 14.05
C LEU A 36 -13.48 13.44 12.81
N ASP A 37 -14.03 14.64 12.74
CA ASP A 37 -13.75 15.60 11.67
C ASP A 37 -12.30 16.10 11.71
N ASP A 38 -11.73 16.31 12.90
CA ASP A 38 -10.32 16.67 13.05
C ASP A 38 -9.38 15.57 12.53
N ILE A 39 -9.71 14.30 12.82
CA ILE A 39 -8.94 13.13 12.36
C ILE A 39 -9.05 12.93 10.86
N THR A 40 -10.25 13.11 10.30
CA THR A 40 -10.51 12.85 8.88
C THR A 40 -10.25 14.06 7.98
N GLY A 41 -10.14 15.25 8.56
CA GLY A 41 -9.74 16.48 7.89
C GLY A 41 -8.24 16.71 7.99
N LYS A 42 -7.83 17.56 8.93
CA LYS A 42 -6.47 18.11 9.01
C LYS A 42 -5.40 17.05 9.29
N LEU A 43 -5.74 16.00 10.03
CA LEU A 43 -4.78 15.00 10.51
C LEU A 43 -4.77 13.72 9.67
N LYS A 44 -5.65 13.62 8.67
CA LYS A 44 -5.85 12.39 7.90
C LYS A 44 -4.57 11.92 7.24
N GLU A 45 -3.89 12.80 6.50
CA GLU A 45 -2.65 12.47 5.79
C GLU A 45 -1.57 11.98 6.74
N TYR A 46 -1.37 12.69 7.85
CA TYR A 46 -0.39 12.31 8.88
C TYR A 46 -0.66 10.90 9.43
N VAL A 47 -1.92 10.58 9.76
CA VAL A 47 -2.28 9.27 10.30
C VAL A 47 -2.15 8.17 9.26
N LEU A 48 -2.54 8.43 8.01
CA LEU A 48 -2.40 7.47 6.90
C LEU A 48 -0.93 7.13 6.63
N GLU A 49 -0.04 8.14 6.64
CA GLU A 49 1.40 7.95 6.44
C GLU A 49 2.04 7.20 7.61
N GLU A 50 1.77 7.63 8.84
CA GLU A 50 2.40 7.06 10.04
C GLU A 50 1.99 5.60 10.28
N LEU A 51 0.75 5.25 9.93
CA LEU A 51 0.22 3.90 10.09
C LEU A 51 0.24 3.07 8.79
N ASN A 52 0.64 3.64 7.65
CA ASN A 52 0.58 3.00 6.33
C ASN A 52 -0.78 2.31 6.08
N VAL A 53 -1.86 3.08 6.17
CA VAL A 53 -3.23 2.62 5.88
C VAL A 53 -3.75 3.38 4.67
N LYS A 54 -4.53 2.75 3.79
CA LYS A 54 -5.07 3.42 2.59
C LYS A 54 -6.22 4.38 2.91
N SER A 55 -7.05 4.07 3.91
CA SER A 55 -8.24 4.84 4.23
C SER A 55 -8.58 4.84 5.71
N ILE A 56 -9.22 5.93 6.16
CA ILE A 56 -9.75 6.09 7.51
C ILE A 56 -11.25 6.33 7.40
N VAL A 57 -12.05 5.55 8.13
CA VAL A 57 -13.50 5.68 8.19
C VAL A 57 -13.91 6.12 9.59
N PRO A 58 -14.48 7.33 9.74
CA PRO A 58 -15.03 7.77 11.01
C PRO A 58 -16.36 7.05 11.27
N CYS A 59 -16.60 6.69 12.52
CA CYS A 59 -17.86 6.10 12.95
C CYS A 59 -18.33 6.77 14.24
N ASN A 60 -19.45 7.49 14.17
CA ASN A 60 -20.05 8.12 15.35
C ASN A 60 -20.92 7.14 16.17
N ASP A 61 -21.40 6.06 15.53
CA ASP A 61 -22.24 5.05 16.18
C ASP A 61 -21.40 4.02 16.95
N LEU A 62 -21.30 4.24 18.27
CA LEU A 62 -20.60 3.34 19.20
C LEU A 62 -21.17 1.92 19.18
N LEU A 63 -22.49 1.74 19.09
CA LEU A 63 -23.14 0.43 19.27
C LEU A 63 -22.91 -0.51 18.08
N LYS A 64 -22.47 0.05 16.95
CA LYS A 64 -22.12 -0.71 15.75
C LYS A 64 -20.92 -1.62 15.98
N TYR A 65 -19.90 -1.14 16.71
CA TYR A 65 -18.64 -1.86 16.91
C TYR A 65 -18.22 -2.00 18.38
N ALA A 66 -18.94 -1.39 19.31
CA ALA A 66 -18.68 -1.51 20.74
C ALA A 66 -19.88 -2.11 21.46
N SER A 67 -19.58 -2.96 22.44
CA SER A 67 -20.51 -3.39 23.46
C SER A 67 -20.15 -2.67 24.76
N LEU A 68 -21.13 -1.97 25.32
CA LEU A 68 -20.95 -1.25 26.58
C LEU A 68 -21.35 -2.16 27.74
N ARG A 69 -20.52 -2.19 28.78
CA ARG A 69 -20.83 -2.84 30.06
C ARG A 69 -20.50 -1.89 31.19
N ALA A 70 -21.46 -1.69 32.10
CA ALA A 70 -21.24 -0.92 33.30
C ALA A 70 -20.79 -1.84 34.44
N GLU A 71 -19.64 -1.53 35.05
CA GLU A 71 -19.15 -2.20 36.25
C GLU A 71 -19.11 -1.22 37.42
N PRO A 72 -19.77 -1.53 38.54
CA PRO A 72 -19.71 -0.67 39.71
C PRO A 72 -18.31 -0.72 40.34
N ASP A 73 -17.79 0.42 40.80
CA ASP A 73 -16.56 0.44 41.59
C ASP A 73 -16.86 -0.06 43.01
N PHE A 74 -16.59 -1.35 43.22
CA PHE A 74 -16.79 -2.02 44.51
C PHE A 74 -15.99 -1.38 45.66
N SER A 75 -14.85 -0.73 45.38
CA SER A 75 -13.99 -0.13 46.40
C SER A 75 -14.60 1.15 46.98
N VAL A 76 -15.19 1.97 46.11
CA VAL A 76 -15.82 3.24 46.47
C VAL A 76 -17.23 2.99 46.98
N LEU A 77 -18.03 2.25 46.22
CA LEU A 77 -19.44 2.02 46.52
C LEU A 77 -19.65 1.06 47.69
N GLY A 78 -18.77 0.09 47.90
CA GLY A 78 -18.86 -0.83 49.04
C GLY A 78 -18.81 -0.10 50.39
N LYS A 79 -17.96 0.94 50.50
CA LYS A 79 -17.86 1.77 51.71
C LYS A 79 -19.07 2.69 51.91
N ARG A 80 -19.68 3.18 50.82
CA ARG A 80 -20.79 4.14 50.86
C ARG A 80 -22.16 3.47 51.04
N LEU A 81 -22.38 2.34 50.37
CA LEU A 81 -23.69 1.69 50.26
C LEU A 81 -23.87 0.49 51.20
N GLY A 82 -22.78 -0.11 51.68
CA GLY A 82 -22.83 -1.25 52.61
C GLY A 82 -23.76 -2.37 52.13
N LYS A 83 -24.85 -2.61 52.87
CA LYS A 83 -25.83 -3.68 52.55
C LYS A 83 -26.59 -3.44 51.23
N SER A 84 -26.74 -2.19 50.80
CA SER A 84 -27.42 -1.84 49.55
C SER A 84 -26.56 -2.07 48.31
N MET A 85 -25.25 -2.31 48.49
CA MET A 85 -24.30 -2.51 47.39
C MET A 85 -24.69 -3.68 46.48
N GLY A 86 -25.18 -4.79 47.04
CA GLY A 86 -25.56 -5.97 46.25
C GLY A 86 -26.71 -5.70 45.28
N ILE A 87 -27.68 -4.87 45.69
CA ILE A 87 -28.84 -4.50 44.87
C ILE A 87 -28.38 -3.53 43.77
N VAL A 88 -27.69 -2.46 44.17
CA VAL A 88 -27.18 -1.44 43.23
C VAL A 88 -26.21 -2.04 42.21
N ALA A 89 -25.32 -2.95 42.63
CA ALA A 89 -24.41 -3.63 41.71
C ALA A 89 -25.13 -4.51 40.68
N LYS A 90 -26.26 -5.11 41.06
CA LYS A 90 -27.08 -5.91 40.15
C LYS A 90 -27.77 -5.02 39.13
N ASP A 91 -28.32 -3.89 39.57
CA ASP A 91 -29.01 -2.93 38.70
C ASP A 91 -28.03 -2.26 37.71
N VAL A 92 -26.84 -1.86 38.19
CA VAL A 92 -25.77 -1.31 37.34
C VAL A 92 -25.34 -2.31 36.26
N LYS A 93 -25.16 -3.59 36.63
CA LYS A 93 -24.80 -4.64 35.66
C LYS A 93 -25.94 -5.00 34.69
N ALA A 94 -27.19 -4.68 35.04
CA ALA A 94 -28.37 -4.95 34.24
C ALA A 94 -28.74 -3.79 33.29
N MET A 95 -28.00 -2.68 33.32
CA MET A 95 -28.23 -1.55 32.42
C MET A 95 -28.15 -1.98 30.95
N SER A 96 -29.11 -1.51 30.15
CA SER A 96 -29.05 -1.67 28.70
C SER A 96 -27.96 -0.78 28.10
N GLN A 97 -27.56 -1.03 26.85
CA GLN A 97 -26.58 -0.19 26.17
C GLN A 97 -27.06 1.27 26.03
N GLU A 98 -28.36 1.45 25.83
CA GLU A 98 -29.02 2.76 25.75
C GLU A 98 -28.96 3.49 27.10
N ASP A 99 -29.22 2.78 28.20
CA ASP A 99 -29.13 3.34 29.55
C ASP A 99 -27.70 3.75 29.92
N ILE A 100 -26.70 2.98 29.48
CA ILE A 100 -25.29 3.30 29.72
C ILE A 100 -24.89 4.57 28.97
N LEU A 101 -25.32 4.72 27.70
CA LEU A 101 -25.09 5.95 26.93
C LEU A 101 -25.82 7.15 27.53
N ALA A 102 -27.05 6.96 28.03
CA ALA A 102 -27.81 8.01 28.69
C ALA A 102 -27.14 8.45 30.00
N PHE A 103 -26.66 7.49 30.81
CA PHE A 103 -25.90 7.76 32.03
C PHE A 103 -24.61 8.52 31.75
N GLU A 104 -23.88 8.15 30.70
CA GLU A 104 -22.64 8.82 30.31
C GLU A 104 -22.87 10.30 29.93
N LYS A 105 -23.97 10.58 29.21
CA LYS A 105 -24.37 11.97 28.87
C LYS A 105 -24.92 12.75 30.05
N ALA A 106 -25.69 12.11 30.92
CA ALA A 106 -26.33 12.76 32.07
C ALA A 106 -25.35 13.00 33.23
N GLY A 107 -24.30 12.18 33.35
CA GLY A 107 -23.28 12.26 34.41
C GLY A 107 -23.71 11.67 35.76
N GLU A 108 -24.99 11.35 35.93
CA GLU A 108 -25.55 10.72 37.11
C GLU A 108 -26.73 9.79 36.78
N VAL A 109 -26.92 8.76 37.61
CA VAL A 109 -28.07 7.84 37.53
C VAL A 109 -28.51 7.47 38.94
N THR A 110 -29.81 7.28 39.15
CA THR A 110 -30.34 6.92 40.47
C THR A 110 -30.81 5.47 40.47
N PHE A 111 -30.23 4.66 41.36
CA PHE A 111 -30.67 3.28 41.62
C PHE A 111 -31.01 3.10 43.09
N ALA A 112 -32.14 2.46 43.39
CA ALA A 112 -32.58 2.14 44.75
C ALA A 112 -32.43 3.32 45.74
N SER A 113 -32.83 4.54 45.32
CA SER A 113 -32.75 5.79 46.09
C SER A 113 -31.33 6.34 46.34
N HIS A 114 -30.32 5.84 45.62
CA HIS A 114 -28.95 6.32 45.66
C HIS A 114 -28.55 6.93 44.32
N CYS A 115 -28.07 8.18 44.34
CA CYS A 115 -27.47 8.81 43.18
C CYS A 115 -26.01 8.31 43.02
N LEU A 116 -25.71 7.78 41.83
CA LEU A 116 -24.40 7.33 41.38
C LEU A 116 -23.87 8.31 40.34
N LYS A 117 -22.60 8.68 40.47
CA LYS A 117 -21.89 9.55 39.52
C LYS A 117 -20.96 8.74 38.62
N LEU A 118 -20.39 9.38 37.60
CA LEU A 118 -19.37 8.78 36.73
C LEU A 118 -18.16 8.18 37.48
N THR A 119 -17.82 8.70 38.66
CA THR A 119 -16.74 8.14 39.50
C THR A 119 -17.09 6.82 40.17
N ASP A 120 -18.37 6.49 40.25
CA ASP A 120 -18.88 5.32 40.96
C ASP A 120 -19.05 4.10 40.04
N ILE A 121 -19.16 4.33 38.72
CA ILE A 121 -19.40 3.30 37.71
C ILE A 121 -18.31 3.39 36.65
N LYS A 122 -17.59 2.29 36.46
CA LYS A 122 -16.63 2.13 35.37
C LYS A 122 -17.36 1.60 34.13
N ILE A 123 -17.37 2.38 33.06
CA ILE A 123 -17.88 1.94 31.76
C ILE A 123 -16.76 1.20 31.05
N ILE A 124 -16.98 -0.07 30.74
CA ILE A 124 -16.09 -0.90 29.94
C ILE A 124 -16.65 -0.98 28.53
N ARG A 125 -15.83 -0.57 27.56
CA ARG A 125 -16.13 -0.68 26.15
C ARG A 125 -15.42 -1.90 25.60
N GLY A 126 -16.17 -2.97 25.35
CA GLY A 126 -15.66 -4.18 24.70
C GLY A 126 -15.88 -4.11 23.20
N PHE A 127 -14.90 -4.51 22.39
CA PHE A 127 -15.09 -4.62 20.94
C PHE A 127 -16.19 -5.64 20.63
N LYS A 128 -17.22 -5.20 19.90
CA LYS A 128 -18.26 -6.05 19.32
C LYS A 128 -17.89 -6.32 17.88
N ARG A 129 -17.33 -7.51 17.63
CA ARG A 129 -16.97 -7.96 16.29
C ARG A 129 -18.23 -8.09 15.42
N PRO A 130 -18.21 -7.66 14.15
CA PRO A 130 -19.26 -7.99 13.20
C PRO A 130 -19.38 -9.52 13.01
N ASP A 131 -20.61 -10.04 12.92
CA ASP A 131 -20.86 -11.50 12.86
C ASP A 131 -20.21 -12.21 11.65
N ASN A 132 -19.85 -11.45 10.61
CA ASN A 132 -19.29 -11.96 9.36
C ASN A 132 -17.76 -11.96 9.31
N MET A 133 -17.07 -11.59 10.39
CA MET A 133 -15.61 -11.44 10.40
C MET A 133 -14.97 -12.23 11.53
N THR A 134 -13.76 -12.74 11.29
CA THR A 134 -12.97 -13.50 12.26
C THR A 134 -11.97 -12.61 13.01
N GLU A 135 -11.33 -13.17 14.04
CA GLU A 135 -10.32 -12.46 14.85
C GLU A 135 -9.04 -12.12 14.08
N GLU A 136 -8.74 -12.90 13.04
CA GLU A 136 -7.55 -12.72 12.20
C GLU A 136 -7.77 -11.65 11.12
N GLU A 137 -9.03 -11.35 10.84
CA GLU A 137 -9.48 -10.44 9.79
C GLU A 137 -9.75 -9.02 10.30
N ILE A 138 -10.19 -8.90 11.55
CA ILE A 138 -10.48 -7.61 12.17
C ILE A 138 -10.16 -7.66 13.67
N ASP A 139 -9.48 -6.61 14.13
CA ASP A 139 -9.18 -6.45 15.55
C ASP A 139 -9.27 -4.98 15.94
N ALA A 140 -9.49 -4.74 17.23
CA ALA A 140 -9.70 -3.42 17.78
C ALA A 140 -8.91 -3.19 19.06
N ALA A 141 -8.63 -1.93 19.35
CA ALA A 141 -8.07 -1.49 20.60
C ALA A 141 -8.77 -0.19 20.99
N GLY A 142 -9.17 -0.09 22.26
CA GLY A 142 -9.84 1.08 22.79
C GLY A 142 -9.09 1.69 23.96
N ASP A 143 -9.19 3.00 24.10
CA ASP A 143 -8.76 3.76 25.26
C ASP A 143 -9.81 4.82 25.58
N GLY A 144 -10.41 4.73 26.77
CA GLY A 144 -11.55 5.57 27.14
C GLY A 144 -12.67 5.48 26.12
N ASP A 145 -13.00 6.62 25.51
CA ASP A 145 -14.14 6.82 24.60
C ASP A 145 -13.78 6.55 23.12
N VAL A 146 -12.50 6.31 22.84
CA VAL A 146 -11.98 6.03 21.50
C VAL A 146 -11.84 4.53 21.32
N LEU A 147 -12.36 4.02 20.20
CA LEU A 147 -12.12 2.65 19.75
C LEU A 147 -11.57 2.68 18.32
N VAL A 148 -10.39 2.11 18.13
CA VAL A 148 -9.73 1.98 16.84
C VAL A 148 -9.84 0.54 16.37
N ILE A 149 -10.24 0.35 15.12
CA ILE A 149 -10.43 -0.97 14.51
C ILE A 149 -9.61 -1.01 13.23
N LEU A 150 -8.87 -2.08 13.01
CA LEU A 150 -8.09 -2.28 11.78
C LEU A 150 -8.64 -3.46 10.99
N ASP A 151 -8.78 -3.25 9.69
CA ASP A 151 -8.96 -4.32 8.73
C ASP A 151 -7.60 -4.99 8.48
N LEU A 152 -7.50 -6.27 8.83
CA LEU A 152 -6.30 -7.10 8.76
C LEU A 152 -6.33 -8.08 7.60
N HIS A 153 -7.39 -8.07 6.77
CA HIS A 153 -7.49 -8.96 5.63
C HIS A 153 -6.26 -8.81 4.72
N PRO A 154 -5.66 -9.94 4.30
CA PRO A 154 -4.67 -9.90 3.24
C PRO A 154 -5.37 -9.47 1.94
N ASP A 155 -5.19 -8.21 1.57
CA ASP A 155 -5.62 -7.69 0.28
C ASP A 155 -4.52 -7.97 -0.74
N GLU A 156 -4.82 -8.74 -1.78
CA GLU A 156 -3.88 -9.05 -2.85
C GLU A 156 -3.27 -7.77 -3.43
N SER A 157 -4.06 -6.69 -3.60
CA SER A 157 -3.53 -5.41 -4.11
C SER A 157 -2.49 -4.77 -3.20
N LEU A 158 -2.60 -4.98 -1.88
CA LEU A 158 -1.62 -4.49 -0.89
C LEU A 158 -0.34 -5.31 -0.95
N PHE A 159 -0.47 -6.62 -1.17
CA PHE A 159 0.65 -7.51 -1.39
C PHE A 159 1.39 -7.14 -2.69
N GLU A 160 0.68 -7.03 -3.81
CA GLU A 160 1.23 -6.64 -5.12
C GLU A 160 1.98 -5.30 -5.04
N ALA A 161 1.40 -4.29 -4.36
CA ALA A 161 2.05 -3.00 -4.13
C ALA A 161 3.33 -3.11 -3.28
N GLY A 162 3.31 -3.97 -2.25
CA GLY A 162 4.48 -4.29 -1.44
C GLY A 162 5.61 -4.90 -2.28
N VAL A 163 5.28 -5.87 -3.14
CA VAL A 163 6.23 -6.49 -4.07
C VAL A 163 6.80 -5.45 -5.04
N ALA A 164 5.96 -4.63 -5.66
CA ALA A 164 6.40 -3.58 -6.58
C ALA A 164 7.39 -2.61 -5.90
N ARG A 165 7.13 -2.23 -4.64
CA ARG A 165 8.05 -1.39 -3.86
C ARG A 165 9.38 -2.08 -3.59
N GLU A 166 9.37 -3.38 -3.31
CA GLU A 166 10.61 -4.14 -3.16
C GLU A 166 11.41 -4.21 -4.46
N VAL A 167 10.75 -4.48 -5.60
CA VAL A 167 11.37 -4.50 -6.93
C VAL A 167 12.04 -3.15 -7.22
N VAL A 168 11.31 -2.03 -7.06
CA VAL A 168 11.85 -0.68 -7.23
C VAL A 168 13.06 -0.45 -6.31
N ASN A 169 12.99 -0.84 -5.05
CA ASN A 169 14.11 -0.70 -4.11
C ASN A 169 15.35 -1.50 -4.57
N ARG A 170 15.17 -2.71 -5.12
CA ARG A 170 16.28 -3.49 -5.69
C ARG A 170 16.88 -2.83 -6.91
N ILE A 171 16.06 -2.32 -7.83
CA ILE A 171 16.53 -1.58 -9.01
C ILE A 171 17.36 -0.37 -8.58
N GLN A 172 16.86 0.42 -7.62
CA GLN A 172 17.57 1.60 -7.12
C GLN A 172 18.89 1.24 -6.41
N LYS A 173 18.94 0.12 -5.67
CA LYS A 173 20.19 -0.39 -5.09
C LYS A 173 21.16 -0.85 -6.17
N LEU A 174 20.69 -1.51 -7.22
CA LEU A 174 21.51 -1.96 -8.35
C LEU A 174 22.09 -0.76 -9.11
N ARG A 175 21.31 0.31 -9.33
CA ARG A 175 21.80 1.58 -9.90
C ARG A 175 22.97 2.15 -9.11
N LYS A 176 22.84 2.22 -7.78
CA LYS A 176 23.92 2.69 -6.89
C LYS A 176 25.15 1.80 -6.94
N LYS A 177 24.97 0.47 -6.96
CA LYS A 177 26.06 -0.51 -7.06
C LYS A 177 26.81 -0.38 -8.39
N ALA A 178 26.11 -0.03 -9.45
CA ALA A 178 26.66 0.26 -10.77
C ALA A 178 27.26 1.67 -10.91
N ALA A 179 27.30 2.47 -9.82
CA ALA A 179 27.77 3.85 -9.80
C ALA A 179 27.02 4.78 -10.78
N LEU A 180 25.73 4.51 -11.03
CA LEU A 180 24.87 5.35 -11.85
C LEU A 180 24.28 6.50 -11.03
N GLU A 181 24.23 7.68 -11.63
CA GLU A 181 23.53 8.84 -11.08
C GLU A 181 22.01 8.74 -11.33
N PRO A 182 21.17 9.43 -10.54
CA PRO A 182 19.71 9.45 -10.78
C PRO A 182 19.33 10.00 -12.15
N THR A 183 20.14 10.91 -12.71
CA THR A 183 19.98 11.52 -14.03
C THR A 183 20.41 10.61 -15.18
N ASP A 184 21.15 9.53 -14.90
CA ASP A 184 21.58 8.61 -15.94
C ASP A 184 20.40 7.83 -16.51
N MET A 185 20.27 7.90 -17.83
CA MET A 185 19.24 7.17 -18.57
C MET A 185 19.66 5.70 -18.71
N VAL A 186 18.85 4.82 -18.14
CA VAL A 186 19.00 3.37 -18.25
C VAL A 186 17.68 2.71 -18.56
N GLU A 187 17.73 1.62 -19.32
CA GLU A 187 16.60 0.72 -19.49
C GLU A 187 16.68 -0.39 -18.46
N VAL A 188 15.52 -0.76 -17.90
CA VAL A 188 15.43 -1.78 -16.86
C VAL A 188 14.66 -2.96 -17.43
N TYR A 189 15.33 -4.11 -17.46
CA TYR A 189 14.75 -5.37 -17.90
C TYR A 189 14.51 -6.29 -16.71
N PHE A 190 13.38 -7.00 -16.73
CA PHE A 190 12.94 -7.93 -15.71
C PHE A 190 12.75 -9.32 -16.31
N LYS A 191 13.28 -10.33 -15.62
CA LYS A 191 13.06 -11.75 -15.95
C LYS A 191 12.58 -12.49 -14.71
N SER A 192 11.43 -13.14 -14.79
CA SER A 192 11.00 -14.11 -13.77
C SER A 192 11.90 -15.34 -13.81
N LEU A 193 12.31 -15.85 -12.65
CA LEU A 193 13.02 -17.12 -12.50
C LEU A 193 12.08 -18.22 -11.96
N ASP A 194 10.87 -17.85 -11.56
CA ASP A 194 9.82 -18.78 -11.14
C ASP A 194 9.27 -19.57 -12.34
N GLU A 195 8.86 -20.81 -12.11
CA GLU A 195 8.27 -21.68 -13.15
C GLU A 195 6.95 -21.10 -13.70
N ASP A 196 6.20 -20.39 -12.85
CA ASP A 196 4.98 -19.68 -13.23
C ASP A 196 5.22 -18.17 -13.26
N GLU A 197 5.32 -17.60 -14.47
CA GLU A 197 5.49 -16.16 -14.69
C GLU A 197 4.18 -15.37 -14.56
N SER A 198 3.02 -16.02 -14.43
CA SER A 198 1.72 -15.34 -14.44
C SER A 198 1.57 -14.37 -13.27
N ASN A 199 2.03 -14.78 -12.09
CA ASN A 199 1.98 -13.98 -10.87
C ASN A 199 2.86 -12.72 -10.98
N SER A 200 4.13 -12.88 -11.38
CA SER A 200 5.03 -11.74 -11.54
C SER A 200 4.54 -10.78 -12.63
N ARG A 201 4.00 -11.29 -13.75
CA ARG A 201 3.39 -10.45 -14.79
C ARG A 201 2.15 -9.70 -14.29
N GLN A 202 1.29 -10.34 -13.51
CA GLN A 202 0.11 -9.70 -12.93
C GLN A 202 0.51 -8.53 -12.02
N ILE A 203 1.44 -8.75 -11.09
CA ILE A 203 1.95 -7.72 -10.17
C ILE A 203 2.55 -6.53 -10.94
N LEU A 204 3.39 -6.81 -11.94
CA LEU A 204 4.05 -5.76 -12.71
C LEU A 204 3.05 -4.93 -13.53
N ASN A 205 2.00 -5.57 -14.05
CA ASN A 205 0.95 -4.88 -14.80
C ASN A 205 0.05 -4.06 -13.88
N SER A 206 -0.34 -4.59 -12.72
CA SER A 206 -1.25 -3.88 -11.79
C SER A 206 -0.58 -2.65 -11.17
N GLN A 207 0.74 -2.67 -10.98
CA GLN A 207 1.52 -1.59 -10.37
C GLN A 207 2.39 -0.82 -11.38
N GLU A 208 2.13 -0.93 -12.68
CA GLU A 208 2.96 -0.34 -13.74
C GLU A 208 3.18 1.17 -13.54
N GLN A 209 2.11 1.90 -13.19
CA GLN A 209 2.16 3.34 -13.00
C GLN A 209 3.11 3.73 -11.86
N TYR A 210 3.01 3.05 -10.71
CA TYR A 210 3.90 3.30 -9.56
C TYR A 210 5.36 3.02 -9.92
N ILE A 211 5.64 1.91 -10.61
CA ILE A 211 7.00 1.55 -11.02
C ILE A 211 7.55 2.60 -11.99
N ARG A 212 6.75 3.05 -12.95
CA ARG A 212 7.15 4.06 -13.93
C ARG A 212 7.45 5.40 -13.28
N GLU A 213 6.61 5.85 -12.36
CA GLU A 213 6.83 7.09 -11.60
C GLU A 213 8.10 7.00 -10.74
N ALA A 214 8.32 5.87 -10.05
CA ALA A 214 9.46 5.69 -9.16
C ALA A 214 10.81 5.52 -9.87
N LEU A 215 10.82 4.94 -11.08
CA LEU A 215 12.05 4.73 -11.86
C LEU A 215 12.28 5.82 -12.90
N SER A 216 11.26 6.62 -13.23
CA SER A 216 11.22 7.49 -14.41
C SER A 216 11.46 6.72 -15.74
N SER A 217 11.24 5.41 -15.73
CA SER A 217 11.44 4.51 -16.86
C SER A 217 10.43 3.35 -16.80
N CYS A 218 10.12 2.74 -17.95
CA CYS A 218 9.32 1.51 -17.97
C CYS A 218 10.17 0.31 -17.53
N LEU A 219 9.55 -0.63 -16.82
CA LEU A 219 10.13 -1.94 -16.57
C LEU A 219 9.74 -2.87 -17.72
N LEU A 220 10.72 -3.35 -18.47
CA LEU A 220 10.49 -4.15 -19.68
C LEU A 220 10.77 -5.64 -19.40
N PRO A 221 10.01 -6.59 -19.96
CA PRO A 221 10.42 -7.99 -19.95
C PRO A 221 11.75 -8.19 -20.69
N LEU A 222 12.60 -9.08 -20.17
CA LEU A 222 13.91 -9.40 -20.77
C LEU A 222 13.81 -9.90 -22.23
N THR A 223 12.68 -10.46 -22.63
CA THR A 223 12.43 -10.86 -24.02
C THR A 223 12.46 -9.71 -25.02
N MET A 224 12.26 -8.47 -24.57
CA MET A 224 12.37 -7.27 -25.41
C MET A 224 13.78 -6.67 -25.42
N MET A 225 14.71 -7.22 -24.66
CA MET A 225 16.08 -6.72 -24.62
C MET A 225 16.77 -6.96 -25.97
N PRO A 226 17.23 -5.92 -26.68
CA PRO A 226 17.97 -6.11 -27.91
C PRO A 226 19.26 -6.91 -27.65
N PRO A 227 19.66 -7.82 -28.55
CA PRO A 227 20.85 -8.65 -28.38
C PRO A 227 22.15 -7.83 -28.35
N HIS A 228 22.13 -6.63 -28.92
CA HIS A 228 23.24 -5.66 -28.92
C HIS A 228 23.18 -4.65 -27.77
N ALA A 229 22.23 -4.79 -26.84
CA ALA A 229 22.17 -3.92 -25.66
C ALA A 229 23.43 -4.08 -24.80
N VAL A 230 24.00 -2.96 -24.36
CA VAL A 230 25.15 -2.98 -23.44
C VAL A 230 24.64 -3.09 -22.02
N THR A 231 24.82 -4.25 -21.40
CA THR A 231 24.52 -4.48 -20.00
C THR A 231 25.47 -3.68 -19.10
N VAL A 232 24.89 -2.85 -18.24
CA VAL A 232 25.61 -2.04 -17.26
C VAL A 232 25.74 -2.81 -15.94
N ALA A 233 24.65 -3.44 -15.50
CA ALA A 233 24.63 -4.25 -14.30
C ALA A 233 23.53 -5.30 -14.38
N GLU A 234 23.76 -6.45 -13.76
CA GLU A 234 22.79 -7.53 -13.67
C GLU A 234 22.87 -8.15 -12.28
N GLU A 235 21.71 -8.43 -11.68
CA GLU A 235 21.63 -9.11 -10.39
C GLU A 235 20.38 -9.97 -10.31
N SER A 236 20.56 -11.20 -9.82
CA SER A 236 19.49 -12.17 -9.58
C SER A 236 19.11 -12.19 -8.12
N PHE A 237 17.81 -12.27 -7.86
CA PHE A 237 17.22 -12.25 -6.54
C PHE A 237 16.35 -13.50 -6.34
N HIS A 238 16.43 -14.09 -5.15
CA HIS A 238 15.68 -15.29 -4.77
C HIS A 238 14.95 -15.07 -3.44
N GLY A 239 13.70 -15.53 -3.36
CA GLY A 239 12.90 -15.49 -2.12
C GLY A 239 12.41 -14.10 -1.70
N ILE A 240 12.29 -13.16 -2.66
CA ILE A 240 11.79 -11.81 -2.38
C ILE A 240 10.27 -11.83 -2.54
N SER A 241 9.54 -11.72 -1.42
CA SER A 241 8.07 -11.79 -1.43
C SER A 241 7.53 -13.01 -2.21
N ASN A 242 8.19 -14.17 -2.02
CA ASN A 242 7.94 -15.43 -2.74
C ASN A 242 8.17 -15.40 -4.26
N LEU A 243 8.92 -14.42 -4.77
CA LEU A 243 9.35 -14.35 -6.15
C LEU A 243 10.86 -14.56 -6.28
N ALA A 244 11.27 -15.15 -7.39
CA ALA A 244 12.64 -15.16 -7.87
C ALA A 244 12.70 -14.46 -9.23
N PHE A 245 13.61 -13.50 -9.38
CA PHE A 245 13.74 -12.72 -10.61
C PHE A 245 15.14 -12.15 -10.82
N THR A 246 15.47 -11.83 -12.06
CA THR A 246 16.68 -11.13 -12.46
C THR A 246 16.33 -9.73 -12.95
N ILE A 247 17.10 -8.74 -12.49
CA ILE A 247 17.06 -7.36 -13.01
C ILE A 247 18.32 -7.14 -13.82
N THR A 248 18.16 -6.64 -15.04
CA THR A 248 19.25 -6.25 -15.94
C THR A 248 19.09 -4.77 -16.28
N LEU A 249 20.11 -3.97 -15.96
CA LEU A 249 20.21 -2.57 -16.36
C LEU A 249 21.05 -2.49 -17.63
N THR A 250 20.53 -1.85 -18.67
CA THR A 250 21.28 -1.63 -19.91
C THR A 250 21.33 -0.15 -20.26
N ARG A 251 22.28 0.21 -21.12
CA ARG A 251 22.20 1.48 -21.84
C ARG A 251 21.00 1.43 -22.79
N PRO A 252 20.27 2.55 -22.98
CA PRO A 252 19.20 2.62 -23.96
C PRO A 252 19.71 2.20 -25.34
N ALA A 253 18.95 1.35 -26.00
CA ALA A 253 19.33 0.79 -27.29
C ALA A 253 18.14 0.86 -28.25
N LEU A 254 18.42 1.19 -29.52
CA LEU A 254 17.38 1.16 -30.54
C LEU A 254 17.04 -0.28 -30.88
N VAL A 255 15.74 -0.57 -30.88
CA VAL A 255 15.15 -1.79 -31.40
C VAL A 255 14.49 -1.45 -32.73
N PHE A 256 14.77 -2.26 -33.73
CA PHE A 256 14.12 -2.15 -35.03
C PHE A 256 13.27 -3.38 -35.28
N ASN A 257 12.13 -3.18 -35.95
CA ASN A 257 11.34 -4.29 -36.44
C ASN A 257 12.04 -4.89 -37.67
N SER A 258 12.69 -6.03 -37.47
CA SER A 258 13.46 -6.71 -38.52
C SER A 258 12.61 -7.07 -39.74
N ASP A 259 11.35 -7.47 -39.55
CA ASP A 259 10.44 -7.82 -40.65
C ASP A 259 10.07 -6.60 -41.49
N ALA A 260 9.85 -5.46 -40.84
CA ALA A 260 9.59 -4.20 -41.53
C ALA A 260 10.81 -3.72 -42.32
N ILE A 261 12.02 -3.84 -41.75
CA ILE A 261 13.27 -3.49 -42.46
C ILE A 261 13.50 -4.43 -43.65
N LEU A 262 13.23 -5.72 -43.50
CA LEU A 262 13.34 -6.69 -44.60
C LEU A 262 12.35 -6.38 -45.72
N ALA A 263 11.12 -6.00 -45.39
CA ALA A 263 10.10 -5.62 -46.37
C ALA A 263 10.51 -4.40 -47.21
N LEU A 264 11.21 -3.43 -46.61
CA LEU A 264 11.72 -2.25 -47.32
C LEU A 264 12.77 -2.59 -48.39
N HIS A 265 13.47 -3.72 -48.25
CA HIS A 265 14.50 -4.17 -49.19
C HIS A 265 14.09 -5.44 -49.96
N GLU A 266 12.79 -5.67 -50.16
CA GLU A 266 12.26 -6.82 -50.92
C GLU A 266 12.79 -8.18 -50.41
N GLY A 267 13.07 -8.29 -49.11
CA GLY A 267 13.60 -9.51 -48.48
C GLY A 267 15.12 -9.69 -48.57
N ASN A 268 15.87 -8.69 -49.04
CA ASN A 268 17.33 -8.76 -49.07
C ASN A 268 17.94 -8.56 -47.67
N THR A 269 18.37 -9.67 -47.06
CA THR A 269 18.96 -9.70 -45.70
C THR A 269 20.24 -8.89 -45.57
N LYS A 270 21.04 -8.78 -46.64
CA LYS A 270 22.30 -8.02 -46.60
C LYS A 270 22.04 -6.52 -46.56
N PHE A 271 21.07 -6.03 -47.32
CA PHE A 271 20.69 -4.62 -47.31
C PHE A 271 19.99 -4.24 -46.01
N ALA A 272 19.06 -5.06 -45.54
CA ALA A 272 18.41 -4.91 -44.24
C ALA A 272 19.41 -4.81 -43.07
N ASN A 273 20.39 -5.71 -43.01
CA ASN A 273 21.43 -5.67 -41.98
C ASN A 273 22.32 -4.42 -42.09
N GLY A 274 22.64 -3.97 -43.30
CA GLY A 274 23.44 -2.76 -43.48
C GLY A 274 22.68 -1.48 -43.09
N LEU A 275 21.38 -1.39 -43.40
CA LEU A 275 20.51 -0.30 -42.92
C LEU A 275 20.41 -0.32 -41.39
N GLN A 276 20.20 -1.49 -40.79
CA GLN A 276 20.16 -1.63 -39.34
C GLN A 276 21.49 -1.23 -38.69
N THR A 277 22.62 -1.64 -39.26
CA THR A 277 23.96 -1.28 -38.78
C THR A 277 24.21 0.22 -38.89
N TYR A 278 23.83 0.82 -40.02
CA TYR A 278 23.90 2.27 -40.23
C TYR A 278 23.10 3.00 -39.16
N LEU A 279 21.82 2.65 -38.95
CA LEU A 279 20.97 3.29 -37.95
C LEU A 279 21.50 3.10 -36.52
N LEU A 280 22.03 1.91 -36.18
CA LEU A 280 22.64 1.65 -34.87
C LEU A 280 23.92 2.46 -34.63
N SER A 281 24.66 2.83 -35.68
CA SER A 281 25.87 3.65 -35.57
C SER A 281 25.59 5.14 -35.36
N ARG A 282 24.35 5.59 -35.59
CA ARG A 282 23.98 6.99 -35.43
C ARG A 282 23.67 7.30 -33.97
N ASP A 283 23.94 8.54 -33.60
CA ASP A 283 23.59 9.05 -32.28
C ASP A 283 22.06 9.03 -32.05
N HIS A 284 21.63 8.53 -30.89
CA HIS A 284 20.21 8.38 -30.54
C HIS A 284 19.47 9.71 -30.47
N HIS A 285 20.12 10.76 -29.95
CA HIS A 285 19.50 12.07 -29.81
C HIS A 285 19.22 12.70 -31.17
N ASN A 286 20.17 12.56 -32.10
CA ASN A 286 20.01 13.01 -33.48
C ASN A 286 18.90 12.25 -34.21
N LEU A 287 18.89 10.91 -34.10
CA LEU A 287 17.83 10.08 -34.70
C LEU A 287 16.43 10.44 -34.17
N LYS A 288 16.31 10.66 -32.86
CA LYS A 288 15.03 11.06 -32.24
C LYS A 288 14.59 12.44 -32.74
N SER A 289 15.52 13.38 -32.87
CA SER A 289 15.24 14.72 -33.39
C SER A 289 14.80 14.69 -34.85
N GLU A 290 15.47 13.91 -35.69
CA GLU A 290 15.08 13.71 -37.09
C GLU A 290 13.72 13.05 -37.22
N PHE A 291 13.43 12.05 -36.41
CA PHE A 291 12.13 11.39 -36.39
C PHE A 291 11.00 12.37 -36.01
N GLN A 292 11.24 13.27 -35.07
CA GLN A 292 10.29 14.31 -34.67
C GLN A 292 10.09 15.36 -35.77
N LEU A 293 11.17 15.85 -36.37
CA LEU A 293 11.15 16.83 -37.47
C LEU A 293 10.51 16.25 -38.74
N GLY A 294 10.73 14.98 -39.01
CA GLY A 294 10.19 14.25 -40.16
C GLY A 294 8.77 13.71 -40.00
N CYS A 295 8.02 14.20 -39.01
CA CYS A 295 6.65 13.74 -38.71
C CYS A 295 6.53 12.21 -38.56
N GLY A 296 7.47 11.60 -37.84
CA GLY A 296 7.50 10.16 -37.60
C GLY A 296 8.17 9.35 -38.73
N LYS A 297 8.95 10.01 -39.59
CA LYS A 297 9.74 9.37 -40.64
C LYS A 297 11.19 9.83 -40.57
N VAL A 298 12.12 8.90 -40.74
CA VAL A 298 13.54 9.18 -40.96
C VAL A 298 13.85 8.71 -42.37
N LYS A 299 14.36 9.61 -43.21
CA LYS A 299 14.73 9.31 -44.61
C LYS A 299 16.21 8.99 -44.66
N VAL A 300 16.60 7.89 -45.31
CA VAL A 300 18.01 7.50 -45.44
C VAL A 300 18.41 7.59 -46.91
N ASP A 301 18.97 8.75 -47.29
CA ASP A 301 19.20 9.10 -48.70
C ASP A 301 20.34 8.32 -49.36
N CYS A 302 21.37 7.92 -48.62
CA CYS A 302 22.43 7.07 -49.16
C CYS A 302 23.16 6.24 -48.09
N ILE A 303 23.17 4.92 -48.28
CA ILE A 303 24.14 4.01 -47.67
C ILE A 303 25.00 3.48 -48.82
N GLU A 304 26.32 3.52 -48.68
CA GLU A 304 27.25 3.09 -49.72
C GLU A 304 26.94 1.65 -50.17
N ASN A 305 26.72 1.45 -51.47
CA ASN A 305 26.30 0.18 -52.08
C ASN A 305 24.89 -0.34 -51.70
N GLN A 306 23.97 0.55 -51.30
CA GLN A 306 22.57 0.18 -51.04
C GLN A 306 21.59 1.17 -51.71
N PRO A 307 20.40 0.70 -52.17
CA PRO A 307 19.36 1.59 -52.68
C PRO A 307 18.79 2.48 -51.57
N ALA A 308 18.34 3.69 -51.92
CA ALA A 308 17.72 4.63 -50.99
C ALA A 308 16.36 4.10 -50.49
N VAL A 309 16.05 4.35 -49.22
CA VAL A 309 14.84 3.88 -48.51
C VAL A 309 14.26 4.97 -47.62
#